data_AF-A0A7J8ZM47-F1
#
_entry.id   AF-A0A7J8ZM47-F1
#
_cell.length_a   1.000
_cell.length_b   1.000
_cell.length_c   1.000
_cell.angle_alpha   90.00
_cell.angle_beta   90.00
_cell.angle_gamma   90.00
#
_symmetry.space_group_name_H-M   'P 1'
#
loop_
_entity.id
_entity.type
_entity.pdbx_description
1 polymer ?
#
loop_
_entity_poly.entity_id
_entity_poly.type
_entity_poly.pdbx_seq_one_letter_code
_entity_poly.pdbx_strand_id
1 'polypeptide(L)'
;MIRFGAHVVLVLRYLLAEEIKDTFREKLMTVGDRILHMYSLFLFSKHHEELVGIYASQLASHRCIDLFVHMMELRLNSSVHVKYKIFLSAMEYLPFSQGDDSKGSFEEIIERLLSRSRETKAGKFDETSDVVEQHRLQSLQKALVVQWLCFTPPSTITDVKDISAKLLMRALIHREFALISMWRVPAMPIGAHELLSFLAEPLKQLSETPDTFEDYVSENLKEFQDWCGCFLFVFCLTILMPLRFIILMLITGERNPWLISRVEHISESMEPLFLELHATAMLRLPSGESMCPDATVCAALMSALYSSATEEVVSERQLTVNVAISSKDSYSIEVILRCLAVEGDGIGPHILNDGGLLSAVMAAGFKGELARFQAGVTLEISRLDAWFSSKDGSLEGPATYIVQGLCRRCCIPEVILRCMQVSVSLMESGNPFESHDQLIELVSSSETGFINLFSQQQLQEFLLFEREYSICKMELQEEPSS
;
A
#
# COMPACT_ATOMS: atom_id res chain seq x y z
N MET A 1 12.82 -11.87 43.76
CA MET A 1 11.75 -12.87 43.91
C MET A 1 11.07 -13.24 42.60
N ILE A 2 10.48 -12.32 41.84
CA ILE A 2 9.76 -12.67 40.60
C ILE A 2 10.63 -13.35 39.52
N ARG A 3 11.88 -12.88 39.32
CA ARG A 3 12.88 -13.52 38.46
C ARG A 3 13.11 -14.99 38.85
N PHE A 4 13.38 -15.23 40.13
CA PHE A 4 13.58 -16.59 40.66
C PHE A 4 12.35 -17.47 40.41
N GLY A 5 11.14 -16.95 40.70
CA GLY A 5 9.89 -17.65 40.42
C GLY A 5 9.72 -18.04 38.95
N ALA A 6 10.01 -17.13 38.02
CA ALA A 6 9.92 -17.41 36.59
C ALA A 6 10.87 -18.53 36.14
N HIS A 7 12.13 -18.51 36.60
CA HIS A 7 13.10 -19.56 36.25
C HIS A 7 12.73 -20.92 36.86
N VAL A 8 12.21 -20.93 38.09
CA VAL A 8 11.70 -22.16 38.71
C VAL A 8 10.53 -22.73 37.91
N VAL A 9 9.60 -21.90 37.46
CA VAL A 9 8.49 -22.35 36.60
C VAL A 9 9.01 -22.98 35.31
N LEU A 10 10.00 -22.37 34.64
CA LEU A 10 10.60 -22.93 33.42
C LEU A 10 11.24 -24.31 33.67
N VAL A 11 12.05 -24.42 34.73
CA VAL A 11 12.71 -25.68 35.09
C VAL A 11 11.69 -26.75 35.43
N LEU A 12 10.65 -26.41 36.19
CA LEU A 12 9.57 -27.34 36.52
C LEU A 12 8.80 -27.79 35.28
N ARG A 13 8.50 -26.89 34.32
CA ARG A 13 7.83 -27.27 33.07
C ARG A 13 8.70 -28.19 32.22
N TYR A 14 10.00 -27.95 32.16
CA TYR A 14 10.95 -28.77 31.42
C TYR A 14 11.09 -30.17 32.03
N LEU A 15 11.31 -30.26 33.34
CA LEU A 15 11.53 -31.54 34.02
C LEU A 15 10.26 -32.39 34.13
N LEU A 16 9.07 -31.78 34.11
CA LEU A 16 7.82 -32.43 34.49
C LEU A 16 6.83 -32.58 33.33
N ALA A 17 7.31 -32.44 32.09
CA ALA A 17 6.49 -32.49 30.87
C ALA A 17 5.71 -33.82 30.72
N GLU A 18 6.23 -34.95 31.23
CA GLU A 18 5.61 -36.27 31.04
C GLU A 18 5.20 -37.01 32.32
N GLU A 19 5.65 -36.60 33.53
CA GLU A 19 5.63 -37.49 34.72
C GLU A 19 4.68 -37.10 35.88
N ILE A 20 3.69 -36.21 35.72
CA ILE A 20 2.93 -35.70 36.88
C ILE A 20 1.39 -35.82 36.83
N LYS A 21 0.82 -36.16 38.00
CA LYS A 21 -0.60 -36.02 38.38
C LYS A 21 -1.25 -34.72 37.88
N ASP A 22 -2.35 -34.85 37.15
CA ASP A 22 -3.06 -33.75 36.46
C ASP A 22 -3.28 -32.50 37.32
N THR A 23 -3.60 -32.65 38.62
CA THR A 23 -3.86 -31.52 39.53
C THR A 23 -2.66 -30.61 39.79
N PHE A 24 -1.43 -31.15 39.82
CA PHE A 24 -0.24 -30.33 40.00
C PHE A 24 0.16 -29.66 38.69
N ARG A 25 0.01 -30.36 37.56
CA ARG A 25 0.20 -29.80 36.23
C ARG A 25 -0.72 -28.59 36.01
N GLU A 26 -2.00 -28.71 36.35
CA GLU A 26 -2.96 -27.60 36.24
C GLU A 26 -2.56 -26.36 37.06
N LYS A 27 -2.10 -26.56 38.30
CA LYS A 27 -1.58 -25.46 39.14
C LYS A 27 -0.30 -24.85 38.58
N LEU A 28 0.62 -25.67 38.06
CA LEU A 28 1.85 -25.20 37.43
C LEU A 28 1.57 -24.42 36.14
N MET A 29 0.55 -24.81 35.37
CA MET A 29 0.12 -24.06 34.18
C MET A 29 -0.52 -22.73 34.60
N THR A 30 -1.52 -22.75 35.48
CA THR A 30 -2.26 -21.53 35.87
C THR A 30 -1.43 -20.51 36.66
N VAL A 31 -0.73 -20.93 37.70
CA VAL A 31 0.12 -20.04 38.52
C VAL A 31 1.41 -19.71 37.77
N GLY A 32 2.00 -20.69 37.09
CA GLY A 32 3.20 -20.47 36.29
C GLY A 32 2.97 -19.45 35.18
N ASP A 33 1.84 -19.50 34.47
CA ASP A 33 1.50 -18.52 33.45
C ASP A 33 1.41 -17.11 34.01
N ARG A 34 0.84 -16.93 35.21
CA ARG A 34 0.77 -15.62 35.86
C ARG A 34 2.16 -15.10 36.22
N ILE A 35 3.03 -15.96 36.74
CA ILE A 35 4.41 -15.60 37.11
C ILE A 35 5.21 -15.22 35.87
N LEU A 36 5.14 -16.03 34.81
CA LEU A 36 5.83 -15.79 33.54
C LEU A 36 5.32 -14.51 32.89
N HIS A 37 4.00 -14.31 32.81
CA HIS A 37 3.40 -13.09 32.26
C HIS A 37 3.86 -11.83 33.01
N MET A 38 3.80 -11.83 34.34
CA MET A 38 4.28 -10.68 35.13
C MET A 38 5.77 -10.45 34.97
N TYR A 39 6.57 -11.50 34.84
CA TYR A 39 8.02 -11.36 34.63
C TYR A 39 8.34 -10.83 33.23
N SER A 40 7.63 -11.25 32.19
CA SER A 40 7.74 -10.70 30.84
C SER A 40 7.40 -9.21 30.81
N LEU A 41 6.33 -8.78 31.48
CA LEU A 41 6.01 -7.36 31.64
C LEU A 41 7.08 -6.60 32.44
N PHE A 42 7.66 -7.22 33.45
CA PHE A 42 8.78 -6.63 34.20
C PHE A 42 10.01 -6.42 33.28
N LEU A 43 10.40 -7.41 32.48
CA LEU A 43 11.49 -7.30 31.51
C LEU A 43 11.23 -6.18 30.50
N PHE A 44 10.02 -6.14 29.95
CA PHE A 44 9.58 -5.09 29.03
C PHE A 44 9.65 -3.69 29.67
N SER A 45 9.25 -3.54 30.95
CA SER A 45 9.36 -2.28 31.70
C SER A 45 10.81 -1.85 31.97
N LYS A 46 11.76 -2.79 31.89
CA LYS A 46 13.19 -2.56 32.09
C LYS A 46 13.97 -2.42 30.78
N HIS A 47 13.27 -2.33 29.63
CA HIS A 47 13.88 -2.22 28.31
C HIS A 47 14.77 -3.42 27.96
N HIS A 48 14.35 -4.61 28.42
CA HIS A 48 14.93 -5.90 28.04
C HIS A 48 13.97 -6.64 27.10
N GLU A 49 13.52 -5.95 26.05
CA GLU A 49 12.58 -6.48 25.06
C GLU A 49 13.09 -7.78 24.41
N GLU A 50 14.41 -7.91 24.22
CA GLU A 50 15.03 -9.09 23.61
C GLU A 50 14.82 -10.39 24.42
N LEU A 51 14.63 -10.29 25.75
CA LEU A 51 14.49 -11.45 26.63
C LEU A 51 13.04 -11.91 26.82
N VAL A 52 12.07 -11.16 26.31
CA VAL A 52 10.64 -11.41 26.55
C VAL A 52 10.20 -12.76 25.97
N GLY A 53 10.65 -13.10 24.76
CA GLY A 53 10.30 -14.32 24.03
C GLY A 53 10.60 -15.61 24.78
N ILE A 54 11.69 -15.64 25.57
CA ILE A 54 12.06 -16.80 26.41
C ILE A 54 10.91 -17.18 27.35
N TYR A 55 10.24 -16.19 27.94
CA TYR A 55 9.20 -16.40 28.94
C TYR A 55 7.79 -16.38 28.31
N ALA A 56 7.58 -15.55 27.30
CA ALA A 56 6.29 -15.43 26.61
C ALA A 56 5.93 -16.69 25.81
N SER A 57 6.90 -17.31 25.13
CA SER A 57 6.70 -18.55 24.35
C SER A 57 6.24 -19.75 25.18
N GLN A 58 6.38 -19.66 26.51
CA GLN A 58 6.01 -20.71 27.45
C GLN A 58 4.56 -20.57 27.92
N LEU A 59 3.91 -19.44 27.65
CA LEU A 59 2.50 -19.21 27.98
C LEU A 59 1.58 -19.99 27.02
N ALA A 60 0.33 -20.21 27.45
CA ALA A 60 -0.71 -20.66 26.53
C ALA A 60 -0.84 -19.73 25.32
N SER A 61 -1.09 -20.30 24.13
CA SER A 61 -1.12 -19.61 22.83
C SER A 61 -1.78 -18.21 22.89
N HIS A 62 -3.06 -18.15 23.27
CA HIS A 62 -3.82 -16.89 23.39
C HIS A 62 -3.15 -15.84 24.28
N ARG A 63 -2.54 -16.23 25.40
CA ARG A 63 -1.87 -15.29 26.33
C ARG A 63 -0.54 -14.80 25.79
N CYS A 64 0.19 -15.66 25.09
CA CYS A 64 1.42 -15.27 24.42
C CYS A 64 1.12 -14.21 23.35
N ILE A 65 0.11 -14.47 22.51
CA ILE A 65 -0.32 -13.57 21.44
C ILE A 65 -0.77 -12.23 22.02
N ASP A 66 -1.70 -12.24 22.98
CA ASP A 66 -2.20 -11.01 23.60
C ASP A 66 -1.09 -10.18 24.27
N LEU A 67 -0.09 -10.85 24.87
CA LEU A 67 1.06 -10.18 25.49
C LEU A 67 1.94 -9.46 24.46
N PHE A 68 2.28 -10.12 23.35
CA PHE A 68 3.08 -9.51 22.28
C PHE A 68 2.32 -8.38 21.58
N VAL A 69 1.04 -8.58 21.26
CA VAL A 69 0.17 -7.52 20.70
C VAL A 69 0.18 -6.29 21.62
N HIS A 70 -0.02 -6.48 22.92
CA HIS A 70 -0.01 -5.39 23.88
C HIS A 70 1.35 -4.66 23.94
N MET A 71 2.47 -5.39 23.95
CA MET A 71 3.81 -4.79 23.99
C MET A 71 4.15 -4.02 22.71
N MET A 72 3.76 -4.55 21.54
CA MET A 72 3.97 -3.90 20.24
C MET A 72 3.12 -2.63 20.14
N GLU A 73 1.87 -2.64 20.59
CA GLU A 73 1.02 -1.44 20.68
C GLU A 73 1.64 -0.34 21.56
N LEU A 74 2.16 -0.71 22.75
CA LEU A 74 2.83 0.23 23.66
C LEU A 74 4.11 0.84 23.08
N ARG A 75 4.69 0.23 22.04
CA ARG A 75 5.96 0.64 21.43
C ARG A 75 5.80 1.20 20.01
N LEU A 76 4.57 1.47 19.57
CA LEU A 76 4.27 2.07 18.25
C LEU A 76 4.99 3.39 17.99
N ASN A 77 5.22 4.22 19.01
CA ASN A 77 5.94 5.50 18.87
C ASN A 77 7.41 5.43 19.34
N SER A 78 7.92 4.23 19.65
CA SER A 78 9.32 4.05 20.05
C SER A 78 10.25 4.01 18.85
N SER A 79 11.56 4.14 19.08
CA SER A 79 12.55 4.05 18.01
C SER A 79 12.52 2.68 17.32
N VAL A 80 12.92 2.68 16.04
CA VAL A 80 13.03 1.48 15.20
C VAL A 80 13.83 0.39 15.88
N HIS A 81 14.91 0.76 16.58
CA HIS A 81 15.76 -0.19 17.30
C HIS A 81 15.02 -0.91 18.43
N VAL A 82 14.17 -0.21 19.20
CA VAL A 82 13.38 -0.84 20.27
C VAL A 82 12.29 -1.74 19.70
N LYS A 83 11.63 -1.30 18.62
CA LYS A 83 10.65 -2.13 17.90
C LYS A 83 11.31 -3.40 17.38
N TYR A 84 12.46 -3.28 16.74
CA TYR A 84 13.21 -4.42 16.21
C TYR A 84 13.54 -5.46 17.29
N LYS A 85 13.92 -5.04 18.51
CA LYS A 85 14.14 -6.00 19.62
C LYS A 85 12.92 -6.83 19.98
N ILE A 86 11.72 -6.23 19.95
CA ILE A 86 10.46 -6.95 20.24
C ILE A 86 10.14 -7.92 19.11
N PHE A 87 10.28 -7.45 17.87
CA PHE A 87 10.12 -8.27 16.68
C PHE A 87 11.06 -9.49 16.72
N LEU A 88 12.34 -9.28 16.99
CA LEU A 88 13.34 -10.31 17.18
C LEU A 88 12.93 -11.32 18.25
N SER A 89 12.53 -10.82 19.42
CA SER A 89 12.15 -11.68 20.55
C SER A 89 10.91 -12.53 20.25
N ALA A 90 9.99 -12.06 19.42
CA ALA A 90 8.86 -12.87 18.98
C ALA A 90 9.30 -13.92 17.95
N MET A 91 10.05 -13.50 16.94
CA MET A 91 10.49 -14.33 15.82
C MET A 91 11.46 -15.45 16.22
N GLU A 92 12.34 -15.23 17.19
CA GLU A 92 13.29 -16.25 17.66
C GLU A 92 12.63 -17.36 18.50
N TYR A 93 11.50 -17.07 19.16
CA TYR A 93 10.90 -17.96 20.15
C TYR A 93 9.51 -18.48 19.79
N LEU A 94 8.89 -17.96 18.73
CA LEU A 94 7.59 -18.41 18.23
C LEU A 94 7.72 -18.95 16.80
N PRO A 95 6.96 -19.99 16.43
CA PRO A 95 6.83 -20.37 15.03
C PRO A 95 6.19 -19.24 14.23
N PHE A 96 6.53 -19.15 12.95
CA PHE A 96 5.93 -18.14 12.07
C PHE A 96 4.42 -18.38 11.89
N SER A 97 4.04 -19.56 11.38
CA SER A 97 2.65 -19.98 11.14
C SER A 97 2.19 -21.03 12.16
N GLN A 98 0.87 -21.16 12.35
CA GLN A 98 0.30 -22.20 13.23
C GLN A 98 0.63 -23.59 12.67
N GLY A 99 1.39 -24.37 13.44
CA GLY A 99 1.66 -25.79 13.14
C GLY A 99 1.05 -26.74 14.17
N ASP A 100 1.08 -26.35 15.45
CA ASP A 100 0.54 -27.12 16.58
C ASP A 100 -0.29 -26.15 17.43
N ASP A 101 -1.57 -26.44 17.67
CA ASP A 101 -2.55 -25.56 18.35
C ASP A 101 -2.13 -25.16 19.78
N SER A 102 -1.08 -25.80 20.29
CA SER A 102 -0.52 -25.59 21.63
C SER A 102 0.28 -24.28 21.78
N LYS A 103 0.81 -23.71 20.69
CA LYS A 103 1.70 -22.53 20.71
C LYS A 103 1.16 -21.37 19.88
N GLY A 104 1.40 -20.15 20.36
CA GLY A 104 1.08 -18.93 19.60
C GLY A 104 2.04 -18.77 18.43
N SER A 105 1.56 -18.18 17.33
CA SER A 105 2.35 -17.91 16.14
C SER A 105 2.59 -16.42 15.95
N PHE A 106 3.68 -16.07 15.26
CA PHE A 106 3.96 -14.68 14.90
C PHE A 106 2.92 -14.12 13.91
N GLU A 107 2.47 -14.95 12.98
CA GLU A 107 1.42 -14.67 12.02
C GLU A 107 0.12 -14.19 12.70
N GLU A 108 -0.31 -14.85 13.78
CA GLU A 108 -1.52 -14.50 14.53
C GLU A 108 -1.36 -13.21 15.35
N ILE A 109 -0.15 -12.96 15.89
CA ILE A 109 0.17 -11.68 16.56
C ILE A 109 -0.03 -10.52 15.60
N ILE A 110 0.52 -10.64 14.39
CA ILE A 110 0.44 -9.62 13.35
C ILE A 110 -1.01 -9.43 12.88
N GLU A 111 -1.75 -10.50 12.61
CA GLU A 111 -3.16 -10.40 12.20
C GLU A 111 -4.01 -9.68 13.24
N ARG A 112 -3.80 -9.98 14.52
CA ARG A 112 -4.52 -9.36 15.63
C ARG A 112 -4.13 -7.89 15.80
N LEU A 113 -2.85 -7.53 15.61
CA LEU A 113 -2.38 -6.13 15.56
C LEU A 113 -3.06 -5.35 14.41
N LEU A 114 -3.11 -5.93 13.22
CA LEU A 114 -3.70 -5.31 12.04
C LEU A 114 -5.23 -5.20 12.14
N SER A 115 -5.90 -6.20 12.75
CA SER A 115 -7.35 -6.12 13.02
C SER A 115 -7.64 -5.00 14.01
N ARG A 116 -6.90 -4.93 15.13
CA ARG A 116 -7.11 -3.90 16.15
C ARG A 116 -6.83 -2.49 15.65
N SER A 117 -5.88 -2.32 14.72
CA SER A 117 -5.62 -1.02 14.08
C SER A 117 -6.72 -0.59 13.09
N ARG A 118 -7.47 -1.55 12.53
CA ARG A 118 -8.68 -1.29 11.73
C ARG A 118 -9.89 -0.97 12.63
N GLU A 119 -9.96 -1.57 13.82
CA GLU A 119 -11.04 -1.39 14.80
C GLU A 119 -10.91 -0.14 15.67
N THR A 120 -9.77 0.58 15.64
CA THR A 120 -9.59 1.86 16.33
C THR A 120 -10.60 2.89 15.84
N LYS A 121 -11.80 2.86 16.43
CA LYS A 121 -12.82 3.89 16.30
C LYS A 121 -12.25 5.21 16.80
N ALA A 122 -12.67 6.30 16.18
CA ALA A 122 -12.54 7.65 16.73
C ALA A 122 -13.07 7.65 18.17
N GLY A 123 -12.17 7.59 19.15
CA GLY A 123 -12.55 7.37 20.54
C GLY A 123 -11.46 7.84 21.49
N LYS A 124 -11.70 9.02 22.09
CA LYS A 124 -10.89 9.76 23.07
C LYS A 124 -9.83 10.74 22.53
N PHE A 125 -10.06 11.35 21.37
CA PHE A 125 -9.48 12.67 21.12
C PHE A 125 -10.63 13.68 21.21
N ASP A 126 -10.38 14.79 21.91
CA ASP A 126 -11.37 15.81 22.27
C ASP A 126 -12.36 16.11 21.14
N GLU A 127 -13.64 16.32 21.49
CA GLU A 127 -14.69 16.77 20.57
C GLU A 127 -14.35 18.12 19.88
N THR A 128 -13.22 18.74 20.23
CA THR A 128 -12.71 20.00 19.69
C THR A 128 -11.56 19.84 18.69
N SER A 129 -11.01 18.64 18.47
CA SER A 129 -9.95 18.43 17.47
C SER A 129 -10.54 18.31 16.07
N ASP A 130 -9.97 19.05 15.11
CA ASP A 130 -10.31 18.95 13.69
C ASP A 130 -10.37 17.49 13.22
N VAL A 131 -11.48 17.11 12.58
CA VAL A 131 -11.73 15.75 12.05
C VAL A 131 -10.60 15.32 11.11
N VAL A 132 -10.00 16.29 10.41
CA VAL A 132 -8.82 16.08 9.55
C VAL A 132 -7.63 15.62 10.37
N GLU A 133 -7.34 16.25 11.51
CA GLU A 133 -6.23 15.85 12.39
C GLU A 133 -6.46 14.47 13.00
N GLN A 134 -7.70 14.12 13.33
CA GLN A 134 -8.04 12.77 13.79
C GLN A 134 -7.82 11.70 12.72
N HIS A 135 -8.28 11.93 11.48
CA HIS A 135 -8.04 11.00 10.38
C HIS A 135 -6.54 10.88 10.07
N ARG A 136 -5.81 12.00 10.12
CA ARG A 136 -4.36 12.05 9.92
C ARG A 136 -3.60 11.25 10.98
N LEU A 137 -3.99 11.35 12.25
CA LEU A 137 -3.40 10.58 13.35
C LEU A 137 -3.75 9.09 13.29
N GLN A 138 -4.97 8.74 12.86
CA GLN A 138 -5.37 7.34 12.63
C GLN A 138 -4.57 6.72 11.47
N SER A 139 -4.36 7.46 10.39
CA SER A 139 -3.53 7.01 9.27
C SER A 139 -2.08 6.80 9.68
N LEU A 140 -1.52 7.71 10.49
CA LEU A 140 -0.18 7.54 11.08
C LEU A 140 -0.10 6.28 11.96
N GLN A 141 -1.09 6.04 12.83
CA GLN A 141 -1.11 4.83 13.67
C GLN A 141 -1.16 3.56 12.83
N LYS A 142 -1.99 3.52 11.78
CA LYS A 142 -2.08 2.37 10.87
C LYS A 142 -0.76 2.15 10.12
N ALA A 143 -0.11 3.21 9.64
CA ALA A 143 1.21 3.13 9.02
C ALA A 143 2.30 2.60 9.98
N LEU A 144 2.29 3.05 11.24
CA LEU A 144 3.23 2.57 12.27
C LEU A 144 3.00 1.11 12.65
N VAL A 145 1.79 0.58 12.48
CA VAL A 145 1.49 -0.85 12.66
C VAL A 145 2.02 -1.66 11.47
N VAL A 146 1.88 -1.15 10.24
CA VAL A 146 2.45 -1.82 9.04
C VAL A 146 3.98 -1.92 9.12
N GLN A 147 4.65 -1.00 9.82
CA GLN A 147 6.10 -1.07 10.04
C GLN A 147 6.58 -2.42 10.62
N TRP A 148 5.77 -3.09 11.46
CA TRP A 148 6.12 -4.39 12.03
C TRP A 148 6.32 -5.48 10.97
N LEU A 149 5.67 -5.33 9.81
CA LEU A 149 5.77 -6.23 8.66
C LEU A 149 7.02 -5.94 7.80
N CYS A 150 7.68 -4.81 8.00
CA CYS A 150 8.81 -4.36 7.20
C CYS A 150 10.17 -4.76 7.79
N PHE A 151 10.20 -5.36 8.98
CA PHE A 151 11.45 -5.82 9.59
C PHE A 151 11.97 -7.09 8.92
N THR A 152 13.26 -7.09 8.61
CA THR A 152 13.94 -8.28 8.11
C THR A 152 14.06 -9.31 9.22
N PRO A 153 13.54 -10.54 9.04
CA PRO A 153 13.75 -11.64 9.97
C PRO A 153 15.24 -11.97 10.15
N PRO A 154 15.66 -12.42 11.36
CA PRO A 154 17.00 -12.96 11.58
C PRO A 154 17.33 -14.10 10.61
N SER A 155 18.53 -14.07 10.02
CA SER A 155 19.03 -15.15 9.15
C SER A 155 19.19 -16.50 9.86
N THR A 156 19.08 -16.53 11.19
CA THR A 156 19.14 -17.72 12.04
C THR A 156 17.85 -18.55 12.05
N ILE A 157 16.74 -17.99 11.57
CA ILE A 157 15.44 -18.68 11.53
C ILE A 157 15.39 -19.60 10.31
N THR A 158 14.65 -20.70 10.40
CA THR A 158 14.40 -21.59 9.26
C THR A 158 13.43 -20.91 8.28
N ASP A 159 13.60 -21.13 6.98
CA ASP A 159 12.70 -20.58 5.95
C ASP A 159 12.59 -19.05 5.94
N VAL A 160 13.64 -18.34 6.37
CA VAL A 160 13.71 -16.87 6.42
C VAL A 160 13.30 -16.22 5.11
N LYS A 161 13.62 -16.82 3.96
CA LYS A 161 13.21 -16.29 2.66
C LYS A 161 11.70 -16.32 2.47
N ASP A 162 11.04 -17.43 2.80
CA ASP A 162 9.59 -17.59 2.72
C ASP A 162 8.88 -16.68 3.72
N ILE A 163 9.38 -16.62 4.95
CA ILE A 163 8.85 -15.75 6.01
C ILE A 163 8.97 -14.27 5.63
N SER A 164 10.11 -13.85 5.10
CA SER A 164 10.33 -12.48 4.63
C SER A 164 9.34 -12.12 3.52
N ALA A 165 9.09 -13.06 2.61
CA ALA A 165 8.09 -12.92 1.56
C ALA A 165 6.70 -12.72 2.13
N LYS A 166 6.27 -13.57 3.07
CA LYS A 166 4.94 -13.49 3.67
C LYS A 166 4.71 -12.19 4.43
N LEU A 167 5.71 -11.73 5.20
CA LEU A 167 5.65 -10.46 5.92
C LEU A 167 5.55 -9.28 4.97
N LEU A 168 6.41 -9.26 3.97
CA LEU A 168 6.36 -8.29 2.91
C LEU A 168 4.99 -8.31 2.24
N MET A 169 4.53 -9.45 1.69
CA MET A 169 3.22 -9.57 1.05
C MET A 169 2.07 -8.98 1.89
N ARG A 170 2.08 -9.23 3.20
CA ARG A 170 1.10 -8.65 4.12
C ARG A 170 1.25 -7.13 4.22
N ALA A 171 2.47 -6.61 4.34
CA ALA A 171 2.71 -5.15 4.32
C ALA A 171 2.10 -4.50 3.07
N LEU A 172 2.14 -5.24 1.96
CA LEU A 172 1.70 -4.80 0.65
C LEU A 172 0.23 -4.97 0.36
N ILE A 173 -0.51 -5.71 1.17
CA ILE A 173 -1.97 -5.74 1.11
C ILE A 173 -2.55 -4.45 1.73
N HIS A 174 -1.80 -3.76 2.58
CA HIS A 174 -2.19 -2.48 3.19
C HIS A 174 -1.99 -1.26 2.24
N ARG A 175 -2.29 -1.45 0.95
CA ARG A 175 -2.08 -0.58 -0.24
C ARG A 175 -2.66 0.84 -0.13
N GLU A 176 -3.73 0.99 0.64
CA GLU A 176 -4.49 2.24 0.80
C GLU A 176 -3.61 3.41 1.30
N PHE A 177 -2.62 3.15 2.15
CA PHE A 177 -1.71 4.18 2.69
C PHE A 177 -0.77 4.79 1.66
N ALA A 178 -0.46 3.99 0.65
CA ALA A 178 0.56 4.31 -0.32
C ALA A 178 -0.01 5.17 -1.46
N LEU A 179 -1.31 5.01 -1.77
CA LEU A 179 -2.09 5.92 -2.63
C LEU A 179 -2.28 7.32 -2.02
N ILE A 180 -2.46 7.41 -0.69
CA ILE A 180 -2.59 8.69 0.03
C ILE A 180 -1.29 9.52 -0.04
N SER A 181 -0.12 8.87 -0.13
CA SER A 181 1.18 9.54 -0.34
C SER A 181 1.43 10.08 -1.75
N MET A 182 0.61 9.72 -2.74
CA MET A 182 0.81 10.09 -4.14
C MET A 182 -0.01 11.31 -4.58
N TRP A 183 -0.58 12.06 -3.64
CA TRP A 183 -1.34 13.27 -3.96
C TRP A 183 -0.48 14.43 -4.46
N ARG A 184 -1.10 15.27 -5.32
CA ARG A 184 -0.62 16.62 -5.69
C ARG A 184 -0.75 17.65 -4.54
N VAL A 185 -0.85 17.22 -3.28
CA VAL A 185 -0.87 18.14 -2.13
C VAL A 185 0.57 18.45 -1.74
N PRO A 186 0.97 19.72 -1.56
CA PRO A 186 2.35 20.11 -1.23
C PRO A 186 2.86 19.57 0.13
N ALA A 187 2.02 18.93 0.93
CA ALA A 187 2.36 18.34 2.22
C ALA A 187 2.09 16.83 2.20
N MET A 188 3.17 16.04 2.23
CA MET A 188 3.11 14.59 2.38
C MET A 188 2.42 14.21 3.71
N PRO A 189 1.54 13.20 3.74
CA PRO A 189 0.95 12.73 4.99
C PRO A 189 2.03 12.29 5.98
N ILE A 190 1.93 12.69 7.23
CA ILE A 190 2.86 12.26 8.28
C ILE A 190 2.75 10.74 8.45
N GLY A 191 3.89 10.05 8.46
CA GLY A 191 3.98 8.59 8.55
C GLY A 191 4.12 7.86 7.22
N ALA A 192 3.71 8.46 6.10
CA ALA A 192 3.87 7.84 4.79
C ALA A 192 5.35 7.77 4.38
N HIS A 193 6.14 8.80 4.68
CA HIS A 193 7.60 8.80 4.45
C HIS A 193 8.30 7.79 5.36
N GLU A 194 7.86 7.64 6.60
CA GLU A 194 8.39 6.64 7.52
C GLU A 194 8.09 5.24 6.99
N LEU A 195 6.83 4.92 6.66
CA LEU A 195 6.44 3.63 6.09
C LEU A 195 7.23 3.30 4.82
N LEU A 196 7.34 4.26 3.89
CA LEU A 196 8.11 4.10 2.65
C LEU A 196 9.60 3.88 2.92
N SER A 197 10.18 4.58 3.89
CA SER A 197 11.58 4.35 4.30
C SER A 197 11.81 2.94 4.84
N PHE A 198 10.82 2.35 5.52
CA PHE A 198 10.91 0.98 6.04
C PHE A 198 10.72 -0.08 4.97
N LEU A 199 9.92 0.22 3.94
CA LEU A 199 9.75 -0.68 2.80
C LEU A 199 10.97 -0.68 1.87
N ALA A 200 11.75 0.41 1.81
CA ALA A 200 12.85 0.58 0.85
C ALA A 200 13.92 -0.54 0.90
N GLU A 201 14.27 -1.05 2.08
CA GLU A 201 15.30 -2.10 2.21
C GLU A 201 14.77 -3.50 1.84
N PRO A 202 13.60 -3.97 2.34
CA PRO A 202 12.96 -5.18 1.83
C PRO A 202 12.73 -5.15 0.31
N LEU A 203 12.37 -3.98 -0.21
CA LEU A 203 12.18 -3.71 -1.65
C LEU A 203 13.45 -3.92 -2.47
N LYS A 204 14.57 -3.39 -2.00
CA LYS A 204 15.86 -3.54 -2.65
C LYS A 204 16.26 -5.02 -2.74
N GLN A 205 16.07 -5.77 -1.66
CA GLN A 205 16.43 -7.19 -1.59
C GLN A 205 15.66 -8.07 -2.59
N LEU A 206 14.39 -7.73 -2.87
CA LEU A 206 13.59 -8.41 -3.91
C LEU A 206 14.11 -8.15 -5.32
N SER A 207 14.52 -6.92 -5.61
CA SER A 207 15.04 -6.56 -6.94
C SER A 207 16.33 -7.32 -7.28
N GLU A 208 17.10 -7.69 -6.25
CA GLU A 208 18.37 -8.40 -6.38
C GLU A 208 18.20 -9.93 -6.45
N THR A 209 17.02 -10.49 -6.10
CA THR A 209 16.78 -11.96 -6.05
C THR A 209 15.40 -12.38 -6.58
N PRO A 210 15.14 -12.25 -7.90
CA PRO A 210 13.83 -12.53 -8.50
C PRO A 210 13.43 -14.02 -8.54
N ASP A 211 14.40 -14.94 -8.61
CA ASP A 211 14.15 -16.36 -8.94
C ASP A 211 13.48 -17.21 -7.83
N THR A 212 13.26 -16.65 -6.64
CA THR A 212 12.80 -17.44 -5.46
C THR A 212 11.29 -17.40 -5.20
N PHE A 213 10.50 -16.66 -5.99
CA PHE A 213 9.10 -16.37 -5.66
C PHE A 213 8.07 -16.72 -6.76
N GLU A 214 8.49 -17.36 -7.85
CA GLU A 214 7.59 -17.71 -8.98
C GLU A 214 6.42 -18.63 -8.59
N ASP A 215 6.56 -19.48 -7.57
CA ASP A 215 5.61 -20.57 -7.31
C ASP A 215 4.44 -20.25 -6.35
N TYR A 216 4.46 -19.15 -5.60
CA TYR A 216 3.41 -18.86 -4.59
C TYR A 216 2.61 -17.58 -4.82
N VAL A 217 3.09 -16.63 -5.63
CA VAL A 217 2.47 -15.31 -5.73
C VAL A 217 2.79 -14.65 -7.09
N SER A 218 2.29 -15.21 -8.19
CA SER A 218 2.48 -14.59 -9.51
C SER A 218 1.79 -13.22 -9.62
N GLU A 219 0.58 -13.05 -9.07
CA GLU A 219 -0.18 -11.83 -9.30
C GLU A 219 0.13 -10.71 -8.31
N ASN A 220 0.08 -10.95 -7.00
CA ASN A 220 0.25 -9.89 -6.00
C ASN A 220 1.71 -9.39 -5.86
N LEU A 221 2.72 -10.23 -6.15
CA LEU A 221 4.14 -9.85 -6.12
C LEU A 221 4.54 -9.11 -7.39
N LYS A 222 3.97 -9.50 -8.54
CA LYS A 222 4.12 -8.80 -9.82
C LYS A 222 3.42 -7.46 -9.78
N GLU A 223 2.16 -7.44 -9.36
CA GLU A 223 1.42 -6.23 -9.03
C GLU A 223 2.26 -5.33 -8.11
N PHE A 224 2.83 -5.88 -7.02
CA PHE A 224 3.69 -5.12 -6.13
C PHE A 224 4.96 -4.58 -6.79
N GLN A 225 5.70 -5.36 -7.58
CA GLN A 225 6.86 -4.86 -8.33
C GLN A 225 6.47 -3.68 -9.24
N ASP A 226 5.27 -3.71 -9.82
CA ASP A 226 4.69 -2.61 -10.61
C ASP A 226 4.45 -1.35 -9.73
N TRP A 227 4.14 -1.52 -8.44
CA TRP A 227 3.94 -0.43 -7.47
C TRP A 227 5.23 0.08 -6.79
N CYS A 228 6.21 -0.80 -6.54
CA CYS A 228 7.51 -0.49 -5.94
C CYS A 228 8.21 0.65 -6.67
N GLY A 229 8.12 0.67 -8.01
CA GLY A 229 8.67 1.71 -8.85
C GLY A 229 8.08 3.08 -8.55
N CYS A 230 6.77 3.18 -8.33
CA CYS A 230 6.10 4.43 -7.95
C CYS A 230 6.42 4.84 -6.50
N PHE A 231 6.52 3.87 -5.58
CA PHE A 231 6.79 4.09 -4.15
C PHE A 231 8.22 4.53 -3.83
N LEU A 232 9.22 3.90 -4.47
CA LEU A 232 10.62 4.29 -4.33
C LEU A 232 10.88 5.66 -4.97
N PHE A 233 10.09 6.02 -5.99
CA PHE A 233 10.25 7.24 -6.78
C PHE A 233 9.77 8.51 -6.05
N VAL A 234 8.58 8.52 -5.43
CA VAL A 234 8.11 9.67 -4.62
C VAL A 234 9.00 9.85 -3.38
N PHE A 235 9.46 8.75 -2.77
CA PHE A 235 10.43 8.78 -1.68
C PHE A 235 11.78 9.39 -2.10
N CYS A 236 12.29 9.02 -3.29
CA CYS A 236 13.47 9.65 -3.89
C CYS A 236 13.27 11.13 -4.21
N LEU A 237 12.11 11.52 -4.76
CA LEU A 237 11.84 12.91 -5.13
C LEU A 237 11.74 13.85 -3.92
N THR A 238 11.28 13.35 -2.78
CA THR A 238 11.01 14.17 -1.58
C THR A 238 12.18 14.21 -0.59
N ILE A 239 13.02 13.17 -0.53
CA ILE A 239 14.10 13.05 0.48
C ILE A 239 15.48 12.79 -0.15
N LEU A 240 15.57 12.28 -1.38
CA LEU A 240 16.83 11.84 -2.00
C LEU A 240 16.97 12.35 -3.45
N MET A 241 17.22 13.66 -3.58
CA MET A 241 17.67 14.30 -4.82
C MET A 241 18.93 13.71 -5.50
N PRO A 242 19.78 12.80 -4.94
CA PRO A 242 20.96 12.33 -5.68
C PRO A 242 20.85 10.97 -6.39
N LEU A 243 19.73 10.23 -6.35
CA LEU A 243 19.66 8.88 -6.97
C LEU A 243 19.22 8.91 -8.45
N ARG A 244 20.12 9.43 -9.29
CA ARG A 244 20.00 9.60 -10.76
C ARG A 244 19.84 8.30 -11.58
N PHE A 245 20.20 7.13 -11.03
CA PHE A 245 20.32 5.86 -11.78
C PHE A 245 19.21 4.84 -11.52
N ILE A 246 18.56 4.87 -10.36
CA ILE A 246 17.55 3.86 -9.99
C ILE A 246 16.24 4.09 -10.75
N ILE A 247 15.85 5.36 -10.92
CA ILE A 247 14.63 5.78 -11.60
C ILE A 247 14.55 5.23 -13.02
N LEU A 248 15.63 5.37 -13.78
CA LEU A 248 15.68 4.95 -15.17
C LEU A 248 15.70 3.43 -15.28
N MET A 249 16.49 2.71 -14.46
CA MET A 249 16.50 1.23 -14.45
C MET A 249 15.15 0.60 -14.07
N LEU A 250 14.39 1.21 -13.17
CA LEU A 250 13.04 0.74 -12.81
C LEU A 250 12.06 0.91 -13.99
N ILE A 251 12.29 1.92 -14.82
CA ILE A 251 11.42 2.26 -15.95
C ILE A 251 11.84 1.53 -17.25
N THR A 252 13.15 1.27 -17.44
CA THR A 252 13.74 0.69 -18.65
C THR A 252 14.18 -0.78 -18.51
N GLY A 253 13.96 -1.42 -17.35
CA GLY A 253 14.49 -2.75 -17.06
C GLY A 253 14.00 -3.86 -18.01
N GLU A 254 14.84 -4.23 -18.99
CA GLU A 254 14.61 -5.29 -20.00
C GLU A 254 14.36 -6.71 -19.45
N ARG A 255 14.55 -6.96 -18.16
CA ARG A 255 14.52 -8.32 -17.57
C ARG A 255 13.26 -8.67 -16.78
N ASN A 256 12.35 -7.73 -16.57
CA ASN A 256 11.02 -8.00 -16.06
C ASN A 256 10.09 -6.95 -16.68
N PRO A 257 9.20 -7.29 -17.62
CA PRO A 257 8.29 -6.29 -18.17
C PRO A 257 7.30 -5.90 -17.06
N TRP A 258 7.63 -4.83 -16.34
CA TRP A 258 7.00 -4.18 -15.18
C TRP A 258 5.48 -3.92 -15.29
N LEU A 259 4.85 -4.33 -16.39
CA LEU A 259 3.58 -3.79 -16.87
C LEU A 259 2.83 -4.71 -17.84
N ILE A 260 3.18 -6.00 -17.95
CA ILE A 260 2.43 -6.98 -18.76
C ILE A 260 1.82 -8.03 -17.85
N SER A 261 0.53 -7.90 -17.54
CA SER A 261 -0.24 -8.99 -16.94
C SER A 261 -0.17 -10.22 -17.86
N ARG A 262 0.11 -11.39 -17.29
CA ARG A 262 -0.01 -12.66 -18.01
C ARG A 262 -1.42 -13.16 -17.77
N VAL A 263 -2.13 -13.35 -18.88
CA VAL A 263 -3.49 -13.87 -19.04
C VAL A 263 -3.91 -14.82 -17.92
N GLU A 264 -4.89 -14.41 -17.11
CA GLU A 264 -5.80 -15.35 -16.47
C GLU A 264 -6.92 -15.65 -17.48
N HIS A 265 -7.03 -16.91 -17.90
CA HIS A 265 -8.11 -17.34 -18.78
C HIS A 265 -9.45 -17.25 -18.04
N ILE A 266 -10.23 -16.22 -18.32
CA ILE A 266 -11.65 -16.19 -17.93
C ILE A 266 -12.43 -17.08 -18.91
N SER A 267 -13.25 -17.94 -18.32
CA SER A 267 -14.07 -18.96 -18.98
C SER A 267 -14.96 -18.35 -20.08
N GLU A 268 -15.08 -19.06 -21.21
CA GLU A 268 -16.00 -18.79 -22.32
C GLU A 268 -17.48 -18.93 -21.86
N SER A 269 -17.96 -17.97 -21.09
CA SER A 269 -19.37 -17.84 -20.76
C SER A 269 -20.12 -17.13 -21.90
N MET A 270 -21.29 -17.66 -22.28
CA MET A 270 -22.18 -17.09 -23.31
C MET A 270 -23.01 -15.89 -22.81
N GLU A 271 -22.91 -15.51 -21.53
CA GLU A 271 -23.68 -14.41 -20.94
C GLU A 271 -22.88 -13.09 -20.88
N PRO A 272 -23.54 -11.91 -21.01
CA PRO A 272 -22.87 -10.62 -20.95
C PRO A 272 -22.30 -10.38 -19.54
N LEU A 273 -20.97 -10.32 -19.46
CA LEU A 273 -20.21 -10.03 -18.24
C LEU A 273 -20.16 -8.52 -18.00
N PHE A 274 -20.42 -8.08 -16.77
CA PHE A 274 -20.27 -6.68 -16.35
C PHE A 274 -19.04 -6.52 -15.47
N LEU A 275 -18.53 -5.30 -15.40
CA LEU A 275 -17.47 -4.87 -14.51
C LEU A 275 -18.05 -3.88 -13.52
N GLU A 276 -17.60 -3.95 -12.28
CA GLU A 276 -18.07 -3.09 -11.21
C GLU A 276 -16.90 -2.64 -10.33
N LEU A 277 -16.76 -1.33 -10.13
CA LEU A 277 -15.74 -0.68 -9.32
C LEU A 277 -16.42 0.06 -8.17
N HIS A 278 -16.06 -0.27 -6.93
CA HIS A 278 -16.57 0.41 -5.74
C HIS A 278 -15.42 1.19 -5.10
N ALA A 279 -15.66 2.47 -4.86
CA ALA A 279 -14.75 3.31 -4.10
C ALA A 279 -15.48 3.95 -2.93
N THR A 280 -14.82 3.99 -1.78
CA THR A 280 -15.15 4.94 -0.71
C THR A 280 -14.12 6.05 -0.76
N ALA A 281 -14.56 7.29 -0.81
CA ALA A 281 -13.67 8.43 -0.95
C ALA A 281 -14.14 9.66 -0.17
N MET A 282 -13.22 10.57 0.12
CA MET A 282 -13.52 11.94 0.57
C MET A 282 -13.22 12.92 -0.57
N LEU A 283 -13.98 14.02 -0.62
CA LEU A 283 -13.72 15.11 -1.55
C LEU A 283 -12.71 16.08 -0.95
N ARG A 284 -11.66 16.41 -1.70
CA ARG A 284 -10.59 17.28 -1.23
C ARG A 284 -10.45 18.50 -2.13
N LEU A 285 -10.54 19.68 -1.53
CA LEU A 285 -10.32 20.95 -2.23
C LEU A 285 -8.83 21.10 -2.60
N PRO A 286 -8.49 21.94 -3.60
CA PRO A 286 -7.11 22.28 -3.91
C PRO A 286 -6.32 22.84 -2.71
N SER A 287 -7.00 23.44 -1.73
CA SER A 287 -6.41 23.90 -0.47
C SER A 287 -5.93 22.75 0.43
N GLY A 288 -6.34 21.51 0.17
CA GLY A 288 -6.15 20.39 1.07
C GLY A 288 -7.18 20.33 2.20
N GLU A 289 -8.28 21.08 2.11
CA GLU A 289 -9.42 20.96 3.03
C GLU A 289 -10.45 19.95 2.51
N SER A 290 -11.16 19.28 3.41
CA SER A 290 -12.20 18.34 3.03
C SER A 290 -13.48 19.09 2.69
N MET A 291 -14.07 18.76 1.55
CA MET A 291 -15.39 19.24 1.15
C MET A 291 -16.44 18.31 1.76
N CYS A 292 -17.37 18.88 2.54
CA CYS A 292 -18.50 18.13 3.07
C CYS A 292 -19.44 17.75 1.90
N PRO A 293 -19.74 16.47 1.68
CA PRO A 293 -20.66 16.06 0.63
C PRO A 293 -22.11 16.36 1.03
N ASP A 294 -22.89 16.87 0.09
CA ASP A 294 -24.34 16.95 0.18
C ASP A 294 -24.98 16.33 -1.08
N ALA A 295 -26.31 16.24 -1.11
CA ALA A 295 -27.02 15.65 -2.25
C ALA A 295 -26.74 16.36 -3.59
N THR A 296 -26.46 17.67 -3.56
CA THR A 296 -26.14 18.47 -4.75
C THR A 296 -24.72 18.19 -5.21
N VAL A 297 -23.76 18.11 -4.27
CA VAL A 297 -22.36 17.73 -4.55
C VAL A 297 -22.30 16.31 -5.12
N CYS A 298 -23.02 15.35 -4.54
CA CYS A 298 -23.08 13.98 -5.05
C CYS A 298 -23.66 13.92 -6.47
N ALA A 299 -24.75 14.66 -6.74
CA ALA A 299 -25.33 14.73 -8.07
C ALA A 299 -24.40 15.38 -9.10
N ALA A 300 -23.70 16.45 -8.71
CA ALA A 300 -22.70 17.12 -9.55
C ALA A 300 -21.50 16.21 -9.84
N LEU A 301 -20.98 15.50 -8.83
CA LEU A 301 -19.89 14.54 -8.98
C LEU A 301 -20.30 13.38 -9.90
N MET A 302 -21.49 12.82 -9.71
CA MET A 302 -22.04 11.77 -10.58
C MET A 302 -22.10 12.24 -12.04
N SER A 303 -22.61 13.45 -12.29
CA SER A 303 -22.65 14.03 -13.64
C SER A 303 -21.26 14.27 -14.23
N ALA A 304 -20.29 14.64 -13.39
CA ALA A 304 -18.92 14.91 -13.83
C ALA A 304 -18.18 13.61 -14.19
N LEU A 305 -18.37 12.55 -13.41
CA LEU A 305 -17.86 11.20 -13.71
C LEU A 305 -18.45 10.64 -15.01
N TYR A 306 -19.75 10.83 -15.25
CA TYR A 306 -20.36 10.50 -16.55
C TYR A 306 -19.71 11.27 -17.70
N SER A 307 -19.37 12.55 -17.48
CA SER A 307 -18.74 13.41 -18.48
C SER A 307 -17.28 13.03 -18.78
N SER A 308 -16.68 12.10 -18.03
CA SER A 308 -15.36 11.52 -18.33
C SER A 308 -15.41 10.48 -19.44
N ALA A 309 -16.60 10.06 -19.88
CA ALA A 309 -16.81 9.18 -21.04
C ALA A 309 -17.66 9.89 -22.11
N THR A 310 -17.55 9.48 -23.37
CA THR A 310 -18.41 10.03 -24.44
C THR A 310 -19.81 9.43 -24.37
N GLU A 311 -20.80 10.11 -24.94
CA GLU A 311 -22.20 9.64 -24.95
C GLU A 311 -22.34 8.28 -25.63
N GLU A 312 -21.57 8.03 -26.70
CA GLU A 312 -21.53 6.75 -27.40
C GLU A 312 -21.02 5.65 -26.46
N VAL A 313 -19.90 5.88 -25.77
CA VAL A 313 -19.31 4.93 -24.82
C VAL A 313 -20.28 4.65 -23.67
N VAL A 314 -20.93 5.67 -23.12
CA VAL A 314 -21.93 5.50 -22.04
C VAL A 314 -23.07 4.58 -22.49
N SER A 315 -23.58 4.78 -23.71
CA SER A 315 -24.67 3.97 -24.26
C SER A 315 -24.23 2.55 -24.60
N GLU A 316 -23.15 2.39 -25.35
CA GLU A 316 -22.65 1.09 -25.83
C GLU A 316 -22.19 0.19 -24.67
N ARG A 317 -21.48 0.80 -23.70
CA ARG A 317 -20.96 0.10 -22.53
C ARG A 317 -21.95 0.05 -21.37
N GLN A 318 -23.16 0.59 -21.53
CA GLN A 318 -24.18 0.68 -20.48
C GLN A 318 -23.59 1.20 -19.16
N LEU A 319 -22.78 2.27 -19.23
CA LEU A 319 -22.09 2.82 -18.07
C LEU A 319 -23.12 3.36 -17.07
N THR A 320 -22.97 2.92 -15.83
CA THR A 320 -23.75 3.41 -14.69
C THR A 320 -22.80 3.97 -13.65
N VAL A 321 -23.13 5.15 -13.14
CA VAL A 321 -22.39 5.84 -12.08
C VAL A 321 -23.37 6.15 -10.97
N ASN A 322 -23.05 5.71 -9.76
CA ASN A 322 -23.80 6.05 -8.56
C ASN A 322 -22.86 6.70 -7.55
N VAL A 323 -23.32 7.78 -6.93
CA VAL A 323 -22.59 8.51 -5.90
C VAL A 323 -23.55 8.78 -4.75
N ALA A 324 -23.22 8.29 -3.56
CA ALA A 324 -24.01 8.50 -2.36
C ALA A 324 -23.12 8.94 -1.19
N ILE A 325 -23.69 9.64 -0.21
CA ILE A 325 -23.01 9.90 1.06
C ILE A 325 -22.94 8.57 1.84
N SER A 326 -21.77 8.25 2.40
CA SER A 326 -21.62 7.00 3.14
C SER A 326 -22.50 7.01 4.39
N SER A 327 -23.12 5.87 4.66
CA SER A 327 -23.90 5.66 5.90
C SER A 327 -23.02 5.57 7.15
N LYS A 328 -21.71 5.35 6.98
CA LYS A 328 -20.73 5.17 8.06
C LYS A 328 -20.07 6.46 8.50
N ASP A 329 -19.92 7.41 7.58
CA ASP A 329 -19.23 8.68 7.81
C ASP A 329 -19.84 9.75 6.89
N SER A 330 -20.28 10.87 7.48
CA SER A 330 -20.91 11.97 6.76
C SER A 330 -19.97 12.77 5.86
N TYR A 331 -18.65 12.60 6.01
CA TYR A 331 -17.65 13.22 5.14
C TYR A 331 -17.21 12.35 3.97
N SER A 332 -17.57 11.07 4.00
CA SER A 332 -17.22 10.09 2.97
C SER A 332 -18.37 9.92 1.97
N ILE A 333 -18.00 9.61 0.74
CA ILE A 333 -18.89 9.23 -0.35
C ILE A 333 -18.59 7.80 -0.81
N GLU A 334 -19.62 7.12 -1.27
CA GLU A 334 -19.55 5.82 -1.93
C GLU A 334 -19.80 6.04 -3.41
N VAL A 335 -18.82 5.66 -4.23
CA VAL A 335 -18.87 5.75 -5.70
C VAL A 335 -18.89 4.34 -6.26
N ILE A 336 -19.93 4.03 -7.04
CA ILE A 336 -20.08 2.74 -7.71
C ILE A 336 -20.13 3.01 -9.22
N LEU A 337 -19.16 2.46 -9.94
CA LEU A 337 -19.14 2.48 -11.41
C LEU A 337 -19.41 1.07 -11.92
N ARG A 338 -20.28 0.92 -12.91
CA ARG A 338 -20.53 -0.37 -13.55
C ARG A 338 -20.71 -0.23 -15.05
N CYS A 339 -20.08 -1.10 -15.83
CA CYS A 339 -20.21 -1.12 -17.29
C CYS A 339 -20.18 -2.56 -17.83
N LEU A 340 -20.67 -2.76 -19.05
CA LEU A 340 -20.53 -3.99 -19.82
C LEU A 340 -19.06 -4.21 -20.14
N ALA A 341 -18.53 -5.43 -19.93
CA ALA A 341 -17.16 -5.78 -20.26
C ALA A 341 -16.99 -6.00 -21.78
N VAL A 342 -15.84 -5.61 -22.34
CA VAL A 342 -15.46 -5.98 -23.71
C VAL A 342 -14.03 -6.53 -23.74
N GLU A 343 -13.62 -7.06 -24.89
CA GLU A 343 -12.25 -7.51 -25.11
C GLU A 343 -11.25 -6.37 -24.82
N GLY A 344 -10.27 -6.64 -23.96
CA GLY A 344 -9.32 -5.67 -23.44
C GLY A 344 -9.54 -5.28 -21.97
N ASP A 345 -10.75 -5.44 -21.40
CA ASP A 345 -11.03 -5.09 -19.99
C ASP A 345 -10.75 -6.25 -19.01
N GLY A 346 -9.57 -6.85 -19.07
CA GLY A 346 -9.30 -8.10 -18.33
C GLY A 346 -9.86 -9.37 -19.01
N ILE A 347 -10.49 -9.24 -20.19
CA ILE A 347 -10.89 -10.34 -21.09
C ILE A 347 -10.03 -10.33 -22.36
N GLY A 348 -9.48 -11.48 -22.76
CA GLY A 348 -8.75 -11.63 -24.03
C GLY A 348 -7.29 -11.12 -24.00
N PRO A 349 -6.64 -10.90 -25.16
CA PRO A 349 -5.26 -10.42 -25.22
C PRO A 349 -5.14 -8.96 -24.70
N HIS A 350 -4.45 -8.79 -23.57
CA HIS A 350 -4.22 -7.48 -22.94
C HIS A 350 -3.00 -6.76 -23.50
N ILE A 351 -3.24 -5.74 -24.34
CA ILE A 351 -2.16 -5.00 -25.00
C ILE A 351 -1.74 -3.76 -24.20
N LEU A 352 -2.66 -3.04 -23.54
CA LEU A 352 -2.39 -1.72 -22.96
C LEU A 352 -2.27 -1.68 -21.42
N ASN A 353 -2.93 -2.61 -20.72
CA ASN A 353 -2.90 -2.69 -19.24
C ASN A 353 -3.27 -1.36 -18.54
N ASP A 354 -4.29 -0.69 -19.04
CA ASP A 354 -4.72 0.66 -18.62
C ASP A 354 -5.96 0.64 -17.70
N GLY A 355 -6.49 -0.54 -17.40
CA GLY A 355 -7.66 -0.74 -16.52
C GLY A 355 -8.99 -0.43 -17.20
N GLY A 356 -8.98 -0.12 -18.49
CA GLY A 356 -10.18 0.13 -19.28
C GLY A 356 -10.98 1.35 -18.84
N LEU A 357 -12.28 1.31 -19.13
CA LEU A 357 -13.19 2.44 -18.95
C LEU A 357 -13.34 2.87 -17.50
N LEU A 358 -13.57 1.93 -16.57
CA LEU A 358 -13.85 2.26 -15.17
C LEU A 358 -12.64 2.91 -14.48
N SER A 359 -11.44 2.41 -14.81
CA SER A 359 -10.16 3.00 -14.41
C SER A 359 -10.02 4.44 -14.94
N ALA A 360 -10.30 4.67 -16.22
CA ALA A 360 -10.19 6.00 -16.81
C ALA A 360 -11.15 7.03 -16.16
N VAL A 361 -12.41 6.64 -15.94
CA VAL A 361 -13.41 7.49 -15.27
C VAL A 361 -12.99 7.81 -13.83
N MET A 362 -12.56 6.80 -13.07
CA MET A 362 -12.11 7.01 -11.68
C MET A 362 -10.83 7.85 -11.62
N ALA A 363 -9.90 7.68 -12.57
CA ALA A 363 -8.66 8.46 -12.64
C ALA A 363 -8.92 9.96 -12.79
N ALA A 364 -9.95 10.36 -13.55
CA ALA A 364 -10.32 11.78 -13.68
C ALA A 364 -10.71 12.39 -12.34
N GLY A 365 -11.46 11.65 -11.51
CA GLY A 365 -11.79 12.03 -10.13
C GLY A 365 -10.58 12.10 -9.21
N PHE A 366 -9.69 11.10 -9.29
CA PHE A 366 -8.46 11.07 -8.50
C PHE A 366 -7.53 12.25 -8.81
N LYS A 367 -7.37 12.57 -10.10
CA LYS A 367 -6.50 13.65 -10.57
C LYS A 367 -7.09 15.05 -10.38
N GLY A 368 -8.38 15.14 -10.06
CA GLY A 368 -9.12 16.41 -9.96
C GLY A 368 -9.34 17.08 -11.32
N GLU A 369 -9.43 16.25 -12.37
CA GLU A 369 -9.58 16.63 -13.78
C GLU A 369 -11.02 16.42 -14.26
N LEU A 370 -11.98 16.37 -13.34
CA LEU A 370 -13.40 16.18 -13.65
C LEU A 370 -13.97 17.42 -14.35
N ALA A 371 -14.31 17.25 -15.62
CA ALA A 371 -15.00 18.27 -16.39
C ALA A 371 -16.34 18.63 -15.73
N ARG A 372 -16.66 19.92 -15.69
CA ARG A 372 -17.92 20.47 -15.14
C ARG A 372 -18.13 20.20 -13.64
N PHE A 373 -17.07 19.80 -12.93
CA PHE A 373 -17.02 19.82 -11.48
C PHE A 373 -16.18 21.01 -10.99
N GLN A 374 -16.01 21.15 -9.68
CA GLN A 374 -15.14 22.17 -9.13
C GLN A 374 -13.67 21.83 -9.45
N ALA A 375 -12.98 22.78 -10.08
CA ALA A 375 -11.62 22.60 -10.56
C ALA A 375 -10.64 22.23 -9.43
N GLY A 376 -9.84 21.18 -9.68
CA GLY A 376 -8.82 20.69 -8.76
C GLY A 376 -9.37 19.99 -7.51
N VAL A 377 -10.68 19.73 -7.42
CA VAL A 377 -11.22 18.88 -6.36
C VAL A 377 -10.91 17.42 -6.67
N THR A 378 -10.22 16.73 -5.77
CA THR A 378 -9.81 15.34 -5.95
C THR A 378 -10.62 14.39 -5.09
N LEU A 379 -10.64 13.12 -5.51
CA LEU A 379 -11.15 12.00 -4.71
C LEU A 379 -10.00 11.37 -3.90
N GLU A 380 -10.03 11.58 -2.58
CA GLU A 380 -9.21 10.83 -1.63
C GLU A 380 -9.84 9.48 -1.39
N ILE A 381 -9.34 8.45 -2.06
CA ILE A 381 -9.87 7.09 -1.97
C ILE A 381 -9.39 6.44 -0.66
N SER A 382 -10.32 6.09 0.21
CA SER A 382 -10.06 5.34 1.45
C SER A 382 -10.21 3.84 1.27
N ARG A 383 -11.00 3.40 0.28
CA ARG A 383 -11.21 1.99 -0.07
C ARG A 383 -11.51 1.88 -1.55
N LEU A 384 -10.95 0.88 -2.22
CA LEU A 384 -11.18 0.60 -3.63
C LEU A 384 -11.17 -0.89 -3.89
N ASP A 385 -12.23 -1.38 -4.53
CA ASP A 385 -12.35 -2.78 -4.91
C ASP A 385 -13.04 -2.88 -6.28
N ALA A 386 -12.70 -3.91 -7.08
CA ALA A 386 -13.27 -4.12 -8.40
C ALA A 386 -13.62 -5.60 -8.62
N TRP A 387 -14.72 -5.85 -9.31
CA TRP A 387 -15.24 -7.19 -9.57
C TRP A 387 -15.84 -7.33 -10.96
N PHE A 388 -15.88 -8.57 -11.42
CA PHE A 388 -16.84 -9.02 -12.42
C PHE A 388 -18.21 -9.15 -11.75
N SER A 389 -19.25 -8.71 -12.46
CA SER A 389 -20.63 -8.86 -12.02
C SER A 389 -21.50 -9.46 -13.10
N SER A 390 -22.49 -10.23 -12.67
CA SER A 390 -23.53 -10.77 -13.52
C SER A 390 -24.56 -9.69 -13.89
N LYS A 391 -25.49 -10.01 -14.80
CA LYS A 391 -26.53 -9.07 -15.25
C LYS A 391 -27.47 -8.61 -14.12
N ASP A 392 -27.71 -9.46 -13.13
CA ASP A 392 -28.51 -9.17 -11.93
C ASP A 392 -27.74 -8.44 -10.82
N GLY A 393 -26.44 -8.16 -11.03
CA GLY A 393 -25.61 -7.40 -10.09
C GLY A 393 -24.99 -8.24 -8.97
N SER A 394 -24.98 -9.57 -9.11
CA SER A 394 -24.23 -10.43 -8.20
C SER A 394 -22.74 -10.34 -8.54
N LEU A 395 -21.90 -10.17 -7.51
CA LEU A 395 -20.44 -10.10 -7.67
C LEU A 395 -19.90 -11.52 -7.83
N GLU A 396 -19.09 -11.75 -8.85
CA GLU A 396 -18.54 -13.06 -9.19
C GLU A 396 -17.09 -13.18 -8.71
N GLY A 397 -16.14 -12.69 -9.52
CA GLY A 397 -14.70 -12.74 -9.26
C GLY A 397 -14.07 -11.34 -9.20
N PRO A 398 -12.87 -11.20 -8.63
CA PRO A 398 -12.17 -9.93 -8.59
C PRO A 398 -11.73 -9.50 -10.00
N ALA A 399 -11.86 -8.20 -10.31
CA ALA A 399 -11.40 -7.59 -11.55
C ALA A 399 -10.18 -6.70 -11.30
N THR A 400 -9.09 -7.33 -10.83
CA THR A 400 -7.85 -6.66 -10.38
C THR A 400 -7.22 -5.77 -11.44
N TYR A 401 -7.39 -6.13 -12.73
CA TYR A 401 -6.98 -5.34 -13.89
C TYR A 401 -7.41 -3.85 -13.82
N ILE A 402 -8.63 -3.58 -13.35
CA ILE A 402 -9.18 -2.22 -13.26
C ILE A 402 -8.39 -1.40 -12.25
N VAL A 403 -8.14 -1.98 -11.08
CA VAL A 403 -7.38 -1.33 -10.01
C VAL A 403 -5.94 -1.10 -10.46
N GLN A 404 -5.29 -2.11 -11.05
CA GLN A 404 -3.93 -1.99 -11.58
C GLN A 404 -3.81 -0.86 -12.60
N GLY A 405 -4.74 -0.80 -13.56
CA GLY A 405 -4.76 0.24 -14.56
C GLY A 405 -5.03 1.63 -14.02
N LEU A 406 -5.91 1.76 -13.02
CA LEU A 406 -6.18 3.03 -12.35
C LEU A 406 -4.90 3.59 -11.75
N CYS A 407 -4.12 2.71 -11.14
CA CYS A 407 -2.89 3.08 -10.47
C CYS A 407 -1.81 3.47 -11.47
N ARG A 408 -1.69 2.74 -12.59
CA ARG A 408 -0.84 3.16 -13.72
C ARG A 408 -1.23 4.54 -14.25
N ARG A 409 -2.52 4.77 -14.48
CA ARG A 409 -3.05 6.06 -14.96
C ARG A 409 -2.77 7.20 -13.99
N CYS A 410 -2.83 6.94 -12.68
CA CYS A 410 -2.63 7.98 -11.66
C CYS A 410 -1.16 8.22 -11.32
N CYS A 411 -0.28 7.23 -11.46
CA CYS A 411 1.09 7.29 -10.94
C CYS A 411 2.13 7.51 -12.04
N ILE A 412 2.11 6.72 -13.12
CA ILE A 412 3.16 6.75 -14.15
C ILE A 412 3.27 8.14 -14.80
N PRO A 413 2.16 8.81 -15.21
CA PRO A 413 2.26 10.15 -15.78
C PRO A 413 2.86 11.17 -14.80
N GLU A 414 2.47 11.15 -13.52
CA GLU A 414 2.99 12.08 -12.52
C GLU A 414 4.49 11.88 -12.28
N VAL A 415 4.93 10.62 -12.23
CA VAL A 415 6.35 10.25 -12.11
C VAL A 415 7.15 10.85 -13.26
N ILE A 416 6.68 10.63 -14.49
CA ILE A 416 7.36 11.13 -15.70
C ILE A 416 7.35 12.65 -15.73
N LEU A 417 6.24 13.31 -15.40
CA LEU A 417 6.16 14.77 -15.34
C LEU A 417 7.16 15.35 -14.34
N ARG A 418 7.32 14.74 -13.16
CA ARG A 418 8.32 15.17 -12.18
C ARG A 418 9.76 14.93 -12.66
N CYS A 419 10.03 13.81 -13.34
CA CYS A 419 11.32 13.59 -14.00
C CYS A 419 11.62 14.66 -15.04
N MET A 420 10.65 15.02 -15.87
CA MET A 420 10.79 16.06 -16.89
C MET A 420 11.07 17.41 -16.26
N GLN A 421 10.31 17.79 -15.22
CA GLN A 421 10.53 19.02 -14.46
C GLN A 421 11.94 19.09 -13.85
N VAL A 422 12.40 18.01 -13.21
CA VAL A 422 13.77 17.94 -12.67
C VAL A 422 14.80 18.04 -13.79
N SER A 423 14.55 17.42 -14.95
CA SER A 423 15.44 17.49 -16.10
C SER A 423 15.60 18.92 -16.61
N VAL A 424 14.51 19.70 -16.65
CA VAL A 424 14.53 21.14 -16.99
C VAL A 424 15.40 21.90 -16.00
N SER A 425 15.15 21.78 -14.69
CA SER A 425 15.93 22.49 -13.67
C SER A 425 17.42 22.11 -13.67
N LEU A 426 17.73 20.84 -13.95
CA LEU A 426 19.10 20.36 -14.09
C LEU A 426 19.77 20.97 -15.32
N MET A 427 19.07 21.03 -16.45
CA MET A 427 19.54 21.72 -17.65
C MET A 427 19.81 23.20 -17.36
N GLU A 428 18.87 23.93 -16.76
CA GLU A 428 19.05 25.35 -16.36
C GLU A 428 20.31 25.57 -15.51
N SER A 429 20.67 24.60 -14.66
CA SER A 429 21.87 24.66 -13.81
C SER A 429 23.18 24.29 -14.52
N GLY A 430 23.16 24.01 -15.82
CA GLY A 430 24.31 23.56 -16.61
C GLY A 430 24.72 22.10 -16.38
N ASN A 431 23.85 21.29 -15.77
CA ASN A 431 24.09 19.87 -15.48
C ASN A 431 23.10 18.99 -16.25
N PRO A 432 23.30 18.77 -17.57
CA PRO A 432 22.32 18.08 -18.40
C PRO A 432 22.01 16.68 -17.87
N PHE A 433 20.72 16.32 -17.86
CA PHE A 433 20.28 14.98 -17.48
C PHE A 433 20.46 14.03 -18.66
N GLU A 434 21.42 13.10 -18.56
CA GLU A 434 21.83 12.20 -19.66
C GLU A 434 20.70 11.34 -20.24
N SER A 435 19.60 11.15 -19.50
CA SER A 435 18.51 10.25 -19.86
C SER A 435 17.21 10.97 -20.25
N HIS A 436 17.25 12.28 -20.48
CA HIS A 436 16.07 13.06 -20.89
C HIS A 436 15.41 12.49 -22.16
N ASP A 437 16.21 12.22 -23.20
CA ASP A 437 15.71 11.73 -24.48
C ASP A 437 15.08 10.32 -24.34
N GLN A 438 15.58 9.50 -23.40
CA GLN A 438 15.01 8.18 -23.10
C GLN A 438 13.63 8.27 -22.44
N LEU A 439 13.35 9.32 -21.65
CA LEU A 439 12.01 9.54 -21.09
C LEU A 439 11.00 9.89 -22.18
N ILE A 440 11.42 10.65 -23.20
CA ILE A 440 10.58 10.98 -24.36
C ILE A 440 10.31 9.73 -25.19
N GLU A 441 11.36 8.94 -25.47
CA GLU A 441 11.24 7.67 -26.20
C GLU A 441 10.31 6.69 -25.46
N LEU A 442 10.44 6.59 -24.14
CA LEU A 442 9.60 5.74 -23.32
C LEU A 442 8.10 6.11 -23.39
N VAL A 443 7.77 7.41 -23.31
CA VAL A 443 6.38 7.86 -23.41
C VAL A 443 5.82 7.65 -24.81
N SER A 444 6.63 7.93 -25.84
CA SER A 444 6.24 7.86 -27.25
C SER A 444 6.26 6.45 -27.84
N SER A 445 6.90 5.48 -27.16
CA SER A 445 6.97 4.10 -27.61
C SER A 445 5.59 3.44 -27.65
N SER A 446 5.26 2.88 -28.82
CA SER A 446 4.07 2.06 -29.00
C SER A 446 4.12 0.74 -28.22
N GLU A 447 5.32 0.27 -27.87
CA GLU A 447 5.51 -0.98 -27.13
C GLU A 447 5.18 -0.83 -25.65
N THR A 448 5.44 0.34 -25.07
CA THR A 448 5.14 0.64 -23.66
C THR A 448 3.68 1.07 -23.47
N GLY A 449 3.11 1.75 -24.47
CA GLY A 449 1.73 2.24 -24.43
C GLY A 449 1.49 3.37 -23.41
N PHE A 450 2.56 3.99 -22.87
CA PHE A 450 2.45 4.93 -21.74
C PHE A 450 1.71 6.20 -22.09
N ILE A 451 1.79 6.66 -23.34
CA ILE A 451 1.04 7.80 -23.83
C ILE A 451 -0.47 7.68 -23.54
N ASN A 452 -1.02 6.46 -23.52
CA ASN A 452 -2.45 6.21 -23.29
C ASN A 452 -2.86 6.35 -21.80
N LEU A 453 -1.88 6.43 -20.89
CA LEU A 453 -2.10 6.62 -19.45
C LEU A 453 -2.22 8.10 -19.08
N PHE A 454 -1.67 9.00 -19.90
CA PHE A 454 -1.69 10.44 -19.66
C PHE A 454 -3.09 11.00 -19.90
N SER A 455 -3.52 11.89 -19.03
CA SER A 455 -4.64 12.78 -19.35
C SER A 455 -4.20 13.81 -20.40
N GLN A 456 -5.18 14.44 -21.05
CA GLN A 456 -4.88 15.52 -21.99
C GLN A 456 -4.09 16.66 -21.32
N GLN A 457 -4.43 16.99 -20.07
CA GLN A 457 -3.74 18.02 -19.30
C GLN A 457 -2.30 17.62 -18.97
N GLN A 458 -2.10 16.38 -18.52
CA GLN A 458 -0.75 15.85 -18.25
C GLN A 458 0.10 15.80 -19.52
N LEU A 459 -0.47 15.44 -20.67
CA LEU A 459 0.27 15.43 -21.93
C LEU A 459 0.68 16.84 -22.38
N GLN A 460 -0.18 17.84 -22.16
CA GLN A 460 0.18 19.24 -22.40
C GLN A 460 1.34 19.69 -21.50
N GLU A 461 1.28 19.35 -20.21
CA GLU A 461 2.36 19.65 -19.26
C GLU A 461 3.67 18.96 -19.65
N PHE A 462 3.61 17.70 -20.08
CA PHE A 462 4.77 16.95 -20.57
C PHE A 462 5.45 17.65 -21.75
N LEU A 463 4.67 18.07 -22.76
CA LEU A 463 5.17 18.78 -23.94
C LEU A 463 5.75 20.17 -23.58
N LEU A 464 5.21 20.82 -22.55
CA LEU A 464 5.77 22.09 -22.05
C LEU A 464 7.16 21.88 -21.46
N PHE A 465 7.35 20.85 -20.63
CA PHE A 465 8.67 20.54 -20.06
C PHE A 465 9.70 20.14 -21.14
N GLU A 466 9.30 19.36 -22.15
CA GLU A 466 10.17 19.03 -23.29
C GLU A 466 10.63 20.30 -24.03
N ARG A 467 9.68 21.23 -24.27
CA ARG A 467 9.98 22.51 -24.90
C ARG A 467 10.92 23.37 -24.05
N GLU A 468 10.67 23.48 -22.75
CA GLU A 468 11.51 24.26 -21.82
C GLU A 468 12.93 23.70 -21.77
N TYR A 469 13.08 22.38 -21.63
CA TYR A 469 14.39 21.72 -21.66
C TYR A 469 15.17 22.04 -22.93
N SER A 470 14.49 21.99 -24.08
CA SER A 470 15.09 22.29 -25.39
C SER A 470 15.56 23.74 -25.49
N ILE A 471 14.80 24.69 -24.93
CA ILE A 471 15.19 26.11 -24.88
C ILE A 471 16.44 26.29 -24.01
N CYS A 472 16.45 25.77 -22.78
CA CYS A 472 17.61 25.88 -21.88
C CYS A 472 18.87 25.26 -22.49
N LYS A 473 18.72 24.13 -23.19
CA LYS A 473 19.83 23.48 -23.90
C LYS A 473 20.41 24.35 -25.01
N MET A 474 19.59 25.09 -25.75
CA MET A 474 20.06 26.02 -26.78
C MET A 474 20.75 27.24 -26.17
N GLU A 475 20.19 27.82 -25.10
CA GLU A 475 20.77 28.98 -24.41
C GLU A 475 22.17 28.70 -23.86
N LEU A 476 22.39 27.51 -23.28
CA LEU A 476 23.71 27.08 -22.80
C LEU A 476 24.72 26.81 -23.91
N GLN A 477 24.25 26.46 -25.11
CA GLN A 477 25.12 26.30 -26.28
C GLN A 477 25.48 27.65 -26.92
N GLU A 478 24.70 28.69 -26.68
CA GLU A 478 24.92 30.06 -27.16
C GLU A 478 25.79 30.90 -26.22
N GLU A 479 26.01 30.50 -24.95
CA GLU A 479 26.98 31.16 -24.08
C GLU A 479 28.42 30.98 -24.62
N PRO A 480 29.07 32.05 -25.12
CA PRO A 480 30.42 31.93 -25.64
C PRO A 480 31.37 31.60 -24.49
N SER A 481 32.20 30.58 -24.68
CA SER A 481 33.33 30.26 -23.81
C SER A 481 34.22 31.50 -23.64
N SER A 482 33.99 32.24 -22.56
CA SER A 482 34.75 33.45 -22.20
C SER A 482 36.07 33.09 -21.54
#